data_AF-A0A9E5A548-F1
#
_entry.id   AF-A0A9E5A548-F1
#
_cell.length_a   1.000
_cell.length_b   1.000
_cell.length_c   1.000
_cell.angle_alpha   90.00
_cell.angle_beta   90.00
_cell.angle_gamma   90.00
#
_symmetry.space_group_name_H-M   'P 1'
#
loop_
_entity.id
_entity.type
_entity.pdbx_description
1 polymer ?
#
loop_
_entity_poly.entity_id
_entity_poly.type
_entity_poly.pdbx_seq_one_letter_code
_entity_poly.pdbx_strand_id
1 'polypeptide(L)'
;MLEYVKTIKEDPYKLGFVDENSPKEWEPIINHKLLEYKESAYVDSIIKIDNIVVILELNPQDGDLNNPEYIKEERKLFENYYKRILEDIASSEFYDLYIK
;
A
#
# COMPACT_ATOMS: atom_id res chain seq x y z
N MET A 1 5.77 9.04 -3.00
CA MET A 1 4.38 9.25 -3.45
C MET A 1 3.91 7.94 -4.01
N LEU A 2 2.77 7.43 -3.53
CA LEU A 2 2.24 6.14 -3.97
C LEU A 2 1.53 6.30 -5.32
N GLU A 3 1.98 5.56 -6.33
CA GLU A 3 1.42 5.59 -7.67
C GLU A 3 0.69 4.29 -7.98
N TYR A 4 -0.53 4.41 -8.50
CA TYR A 4 -1.31 3.27 -8.94
C TYR A 4 -0.82 2.75 -10.30
N VAL A 5 -0.51 1.45 -10.37
CA VAL A 5 0.03 0.82 -11.58
C VAL A 5 -1.01 -0.01 -12.30
N LYS A 6 -1.68 -0.91 -11.58
CA LYS A 6 -2.58 -1.88 -12.23
C LYS A 6 -3.61 -2.47 -11.28
N THR A 7 -4.68 -2.96 -11.88
CA THR A 7 -5.60 -3.91 -11.28
C THR A 7 -5.17 -5.33 -11.63
N ILE A 8 -5.22 -6.24 -10.66
CA ILE A 8 -5.11 -7.68 -10.85
C ILE A 8 -6.47 -8.29 -10.53
N LYS A 9 -7.21 -8.72 -11.56
CA LYS A 9 -8.55 -9.29 -11.44
C LYS A 9 -8.50 -10.78 -11.09
N GLU A 10 -7.77 -11.11 -10.04
CA GLU A 10 -7.76 -12.45 -9.45
C GLU A 10 -8.67 -12.46 -8.20
N ASP A 11 -8.84 -13.63 -7.58
CA ASP A 11 -9.49 -13.75 -6.27
C ASP A 11 -8.39 -13.94 -5.21
N PRO A 12 -8.17 -12.99 -4.28
CA PRO A 12 -8.89 -11.72 -4.11
C PRO A 12 -8.50 -10.67 -5.16
N TYR A 13 -9.38 -9.69 -5.37
CA TYR A 13 -9.18 -8.60 -6.33
C TYR A 13 -8.08 -7.67 -5.83
N LYS A 14 -7.01 -7.45 -6.61
CA LYS A 14 -5.85 -6.68 -6.12
C LYS A 14 -5.63 -5.38 -6.86
N LEU A 15 -5.20 -4.37 -6.14
CA LEU A 15 -4.66 -3.12 -6.67
C LEU A 15 -3.16 -3.08 -6.38
N GLY A 16 -2.37 -2.87 -7.44
CA GLY A 16 -0.92 -2.75 -7.36
C GLY A 16 -0.47 -1.31 -7.41
N PHE A 17 0.43 -0.96 -6.51
CA PHE A 17 1.00 0.37 -6.36
C PHE A 17 2.52 0.33 -6.26
N VAL A 18 3.15 1.46 -6.58
CA VAL A 18 4.60 1.63 -6.46
C VAL A 18 4.87 2.95 -5.73
N ASP A 19 5.78 2.93 -4.75
CA ASP A 19 6.39 4.12 -4.20
C ASP A 19 7.87 4.18 -4.60
N GLU A 20 8.18 5.11 -5.50
CA GLU A 20 9.54 5.34 -6.02
C GLU A 20 10.34 6.34 -5.18
N ASN A 21 9.71 6.99 -4.19
CA ASN A 21 10.32 8.11 -3.49
C ASN A 21 10.77 7.76 -2.07
N SER A 22 10.16 6.75 -1.47
CA SER A 22 10.52 6.33 -0.11
C SER A 22 11.80 5.50 -0.13
N PRO A 23 12.72 5.72 0.84
CA PRO A 23 13.89 4.86 1.02
C PRO A 23 13.46 3.41 1.22
N LYS A 24 14.19 2.47 0.61
CA LYS A 24 13.87 1.04 0.71
C LYS A 24 13.97 0.51 2.13
N GLU A 25 14.77 1.15 2.99
CA GLU A 25 14.88 0.83 4.41
C GLU A 25 13.56 1.02 5.17
N TRP A 26 12.62 1.80 4.61
CA TRP A 26 11.29 1.99 5.21
C TRP A 26 10.35 0.82 4.93
N GLU A 27 10.72 -0.11 4.02
CA GLU A 27 9.91 -1.26 3.63
C GLU A 27 9.33 -2.02 4.84
N PRO A 28 10.11 -2.41 5.87
CA PRO A 28 9.57 -3.17 7.00
C PRO A 28 8.59 -2.35 7.85
N ILE A 29 8.86 -1.05 8.01
CA ILE A 29 8.03 -0.13 8.80
C ILE A 29 6.69 0.13 8.08
N ILE A 30 6.76 0.37 6.77
CA ILE A 30 5.60 0.51 5.90
C ILE A 30 4.77 -0.76 5.95
N ASN A 31 5.37 -1.93 5.74
CA ASN A 31 4.67 -3.21 5.75
C ASN A 31 4.01 -3.48 7.11
N HIS A 32 4.66 -3.11 8.22
CA HIS A 32 4.06 -3.21 9.54
C HIS A 32 2.84 -2.31 9.71
N LYS A 33 2.93 -1.03 9.32
CA LYS A 33 1.80 -0.08 9.40
C LYS A 33 0.63 -0.51 8.51
N LEU A 34 0.90 -1.10 7.34
CA LEU A 34 -0.16 -1.59 6.44
C LEU A 34 -1.08 -2.66 7.08
N LEU A 35 -0.60 -3.40 8.09
CA LEU A 35 -1.42 -4.37 8.84
C LEU A 35 -2.59 -3.74 9.59
N GLU A 36 -2.54 -2.43 9.84
CA GLU A 36 -3.61 -1.69 10.51
C GLU A 36 -4.71 -1.18 9.55
N TYR A 37 -4.51 -1.35 8.24
CA TYR A 37 -5.52 -0.95 7.26
C TYR A 37 -6.74 -1.88 7.33
N LYS A 38 -7.92 -1.33 7.00
CA LYS A 38 -9.20 -2.07 7.07
C LYS A 38 -9.26 -3.28 6.13
N GLU A 39 -8.53 -3.22 5.02
CA GLU A 39 -8.39 -4.29 4.03
C GLU A 39 -6.99 -4.91 4.13
N SER A 40 -6.79 -6.08 3.52
CA SER A 40 -5.46 -6.71 3.45
C SER A 40 -4.54 -5.88 2.56
N ALA A 41 -3.44 -5.37 3.12
CA ALA A 41 -2.42 -4.63 2.39
C ALA A 41 -1.02 -5.05 2.85
N TYR A 42 -0.10 -5.17 1.90
CA TYR A 42 1.26 -5.62 2.18
C TYR A 42 2.25 -5.11 1.13
N VAL A 43 3.53 -5.09 1.48
CA VAL A 43 4.61 -4.89 0.53
C VAL A 43 4.92 -6.22 -0.18
N ASP A 44 5.00 -6.21 -1.50
CA ASP A 44 5.48 -7.33 -2.30
C ASP A 44 7.02 -7.33 -2.38
N SER A 45 7.67 -7.97 -1.41
CA SER A 45 9.14 -8.08 -1.33
C SER A 45 9.74 -9.06 -2.35
N ILE A 46 8.93 -9.78 -3.14
CA ILE A 46 9.41 -10.72 -4.16
C ILE A 46 10.08 -9.96 -5.31
N ILE A 47 9.54 -8.78 -5.62
CA ILE A 47 10.06 -7.92 -6.68
C ILE A 47 11.26 -7.15 -6.13
N LYS A 48 12.48 -7.63 -6.42
CA LYS A 48 13.74 -6.93 -6.10
C LYS A 48 13.97 -5.74 -7.03
N ILE A 49 13.17 -4.69 -6.86
CA ILE A 49 13.40 -3.37 -7.44
C ILE A 49 13.77 -2.37 -6.34
N ASP A 50 14.32 -1.23 -6.73
CA ASP A 50 14.67 -0.16 -5.77
C ASP A 50 13.44 0.53 -5.19
N ASN A 51 12.28 0.39 -5.83
CA ASN A 51 11.00 0.93 -5.40
C ASN A 51 10.27 -0.01 -4.43
N ILE A 52 9.40 0.55 -3.58
CA ILE A 52 8.53 -0.24 -2.71
C ILE A 52 7.25 -0.59 -3.49
N VAL A 53 6.99 -1.88 -3.69
CA VAL A 53 5.77 -2.37 -4.33
C VAL A 53 4.72 -2.69 -3.27
N VAL A 54 3.55 -2.08 -3.37
CA VAL A 54 2.47 -2.27 -2.40
C VAL A 54 1.28 -2.91 -3.08
N ILE A 55 0.74 -3.95 -2.46
CA ILE A 55 -0.47 -4.64 -2.89
C ILE A 55 -1.58 -4.35 -1.89
N LEU A 56 -2.74 -3.95 -2.40
CA LEU A 56 -3.99 -3.88 -1.66
C LEU A 56 -4.93 -4.95 -2.21
N GLU A 57 -5.35 -5.88 -1.36
CA GLU A 57 -6.37 -6.87 -1.69
C GLU A 57 -7.72 -6.35 -1.22
N LEU A 58 -8.61 -6.14 -2.17
CA LEU A 58 -9.99 -5.76 -1.93
C LEU A 58 -10.83 -7.03 -1.79
N ASN A 59 -11.74 -7.03 -0.81
CA ASN A 59 -12.80 -8.02 -0.70
C ASN A 59 -14.18 -7.40 -1.02
N PRO A 60 -14.45 -7.08 -2.31
CA PRO A 60 -15.70 -6.46 -2.73
C PRO A 60 -16.90 -7.36 -2.43
N GLN A 61 -18.03 -6.77 -2.02
CA GLN A 61 -19.29 -7.50 -1.94
C GLN A 61 -19.87 -7.74 -3.34
N ASP A 62 -20.82 -8.67 -3.44
CA ASP A 62 -21.52 -8.98 -4.69
C ASP A 62 -22.09 -7.69 -5.33
N GLY A 63 -21.53 -7.32 -6.49
CA GLY A 63 -21.94 -6.14 -7.25
C GLY A 63 -20.96 -4.95 -7.21
N ASP A 64 -20.06 -4.87 -6.22
CA ASP A 64 -19.13 -3.74 -6.08
C ASP A 64 -18.12 -3.66 -7.23
N LEU A 65 -17.67 -4.81 -7.75
CA LEU A 65 -16.75 -4.85 -8.89
C LEU A 65 -17.37 -4.39 -10.21
N ASN A 66 -18.70 -4.33 -10.29
CA ASN A 66 -19.41 -3.79 -11.45
C ASN A 66 -19.57 -2.25 -11.36
N ASN A 67 -19.13 -1.64 -10.26
CA ASN A 67 -19.16 -0.21 -10.02
C ASN A 67 -17.76 0.40 -10.23
N PRO A 68 -17.48 1.11 -11.35
CA PRO A 68 -16.19 1.74 -11.59
C PRO A 68 -15.78 2.75 -10.51
N GLU A 69 -16.77 3.40 -9.87
CA GLU A 69 -16.54 4.36 -8.79
C GLU A 69 -16.00 3.68 -7.53
N TYR A 70 -16.36 2.43 -7.25
CA TYR A 70 -15.87 1.69 -6.08
C TYR A 70 -14.34 1.60 -6.08
N ILE A 71 -13.75 1.15 -7.19
CA ILE A 71 -12.28 1.03 -7.32
C ILE A 71 -11.61 2.40 -7.18
N LYS A 72 -12.22 3.44 -7.73
CA LYS A 72 -11.69 4.81 -7.63
C LYS A 72 -11.71 5.34 -6.20
N GLU A 73 -12.77 5.05 -5.44
CA GLU A 73 -12.91 5.44 -4.04
C GLU A 73 -11.95 4.68 -3.14
N GLU A 74 -11.88 3.35 -3.26
CA GLU A 74 -10.95 2.52 -2.48
C GLU A 74 -9.50 2.90 -2.76
N ARG A 75 -9.16 3.18 -4.02
CA ARG A 75 -7.83 3.68 -4.39
C ARG A 75 -7.51 5.01 -3.68
N LYS A 76 -8.43 5.97 -3.72
CA LYS A 76 -8.24 7.28 -3.08
C LYS A 76 -8.13 7.16 -1.56
N LEU A 77 -8.92 6.29 -0.92
CA LEU A 77 -8.84 6.03 0.51
C LEU A 77 -7.48 5.47 0.88
N PHE A 78 -7.00 4.49 0.12
CA PHE A 78 -5.71 3.86 0.34
C PHE A 78 -4.54 4.82 0.10
N GLU A 79 -4.54 5.59 -0.99
CA GLU A 79 -3.52 6.61 -1.26
C GLU A 79 -3.39 7.62 -0.11
N ASN A 80 -4.53 8.07 0.45
CA ASN A 80 -4.53 8.99 1.60
C ASN A 80 -4.02 8.33 2.88
N TYR A 81 -4.37 7.06 3.11
CA TYR A 81 -3.85 6.31 4.25
C TYR A 81 -2.34 6.11 4.15
N TYR A 82 -1.85 5.70 2.98
CA TYR A 82 -0.42 5.52 2.74
C TYR A 82 0.35 6.84 2.89
N LYS A 83 -0.21 7.96 2.44
CA LYS A 83 0.38 9.29 2.66
C LYS A 83 0.60 9.59 4.14
N ARG A 84 -0.35 9.20 5.01
CA ARG A 84 -0.20 9.34 6.48
C ARG A 84 0.90 8.44 7.03
N ILE A 85 1.01 7.20 6.53
CA ILE A 85 2.13 6.31 6.88
C ILE A 85 3.48 6.99 6.61
N LEU A 86 3.65 7.60 5.43
CA LEU A 86 4.89 8.28 5.09
C LEU A 86 5.14 9.51 5.97
N GLU A 87 4.11 10.30 6.25
CA GLU A 87 4.19 11.45 7.15
C GLU A 87 4.56 11.04 8.58
N ASP A 88 4.00 9.94 9.09
CA ASP A 88 4.34 9.38 10.40
C ASP A 88 5.80 8.93 10.46
N ILE A 89 6.28 8.21 9.44
CA ILE A 89 7.66 7.73 9.39
C ILE A 89 8.62 8.94 9.33
N ALA A 90 8.35 9.91 8.46
CA ALA A 90 9.19 11.09 8.29
C ALA A 90 9.21 12.02 9.50
N SER A 91 8.12 12.08 10.28
CA SER A 91 8.02 12.92 11.49
C SER A 91 8.53 12.25 12.75
N SER A 92 8.77 10.94 12.71
CA SER A 92 9.23 10.16 13.85
C SER A 92 10.75 10.01 13.91
N GLU A 93 11.29 9.91 15.13
CA GLU A 93 12.64 9.38 15.38
C GLU A 93 12.71 7.83 15.19
N PHE A 94 11.78 7.18 14.44
CA PHE A 94 11.75 5.71 14.29
C PHE A 94 13.01 5.12 13.64
N TYR A 95 13.86 5.95 13.04
CA TYR A 95 15.15 5.54 12.48
C TYR A 95 16.06 4.79 13.48
N ASP A 96 15.97 5.10 14.78
CA ASP A 96 16.84 4.49 15.80
C ASP A 96 16.35 3.12 16.33
N LEU A 97 15.09 2.73 16.06
CA LEU A 97 14.49 1.52 16.64
C LEU A 97 14.61 0.26 15.76
N TYR A 98 14.81 0.42 14.45
CA TYR A 98 14.84 -0.70 13.49
C TYR A 98 16.22 -0.94 12.86
N ILE A 99 17.22 -0.11 13.20
CA ILE A 99 18.63 -0.32 12.84
C ILE A 99 19.40 -0.72 14.11
N LYS A 100 19.32 -1.99 14.50
CA LYS A 100 20.27 -2.64 15.44
C LYS A 100 20.53 -4.08 15.05
#